data_AF-A0A4R0DLV8-F1
#
_entry.id   AF-A0A4R0DLV8-F1
#
_cell.length_a   1.000
_cell.length_b   1.000
_cell.length_c   1.000
_cell.angle_alpha   90.00
_cell.angle_beta   90.00
_cell.angle_gamma   90.00
#
_symmetry.space_group_name_H-M   'P 1'
#
loop_
_entity.id
_entity.type
_entity.pdbx_description
1 polymer ?
#
loop_
_entity_poly.entity_id
_entity_poly.type
_entity_poly.pdbx_seq_one_letter_code
_entity_poly.pdbx_strand_id
1 'polypeptide(L)' 'MCNLELELRKVKNFVEINYDADEVASQCMRIYNHFSSEFSGRSHNEIMRLIAMDMGEEFDLGKDETLKVLEFLIDQNRVL' A
#
# COMPACT_ATOMS: atom_id res chain seq x y z
N MET A 1 -13.51 -12.61 7.49
CA MET A 1 -13.51 -11.94 6.17
C MET A 1 -12.29 -11.02 6.16
N CYS A 2 -11.37 -11.18 5.21
CA CYS A 2 -10.39 -10.12 4.95
C CYS A 2 -11.17 -8.94 4.33
N ASN A 3 -10.89 -7.73 4.79
CA ASN A 3 -11.30 -6.51 4.11
C ASN A 3 -10.03 -5.71 3.77
N LEU A 4 -10.13 -4.86 2.75
CA LEU A 4 -8.99 -4.10 2.23
C LEU A 4 -8.29 -3.26 3.31
N GLU A 5 -9.07 -2.61 4.19
CA GLU A 5 -8.52 -1.79 5.28
C GLU A 5 -7.58 -2.59 6.20
N LEU A 6 -7.96 -3.80 6.59
CA LEU A 6 -7.14 -4.65 7.47
C LEU A 6 -5.82 -5.03 6.82
N GLU A 7 -5.83 -5.38 5.53
CA GLU A 7 -4.60 -5.73 4.81
C GLU A 7 -3.67 -4.51 4.66
N LEU A 8 -4.21 -3.34 4.33
CA LEU A 8 -3.41 -2.10 4.28
C LEU A 8 -2.79 -1.74 5.65
N ARG A 9 -3.52 -1.96 6.75
CA ARG A 9 -3.00 -1.76 8.12
C ARG A 9 -1.86 -2.72 8.46
N LYS A 10 -1.89 -3.96 7.96
CA LYS A 10 -0.77 -4.90 8.15
C LYS A 10 0.49 -4.42 7.45
N VAL A 11 0.38 -3.93 6.21
CA VAL A 11 1.52 -3.33 5.48
C VAL A 11 2.03 -2.10 6.23
N LYS A 12 1.15 -1.23 6.72
CA LYS A 12 1.56 -0.07 7.53
C LYS A 12 2.37 -0.48 8.76
N ASN A 13 1.88 -1.46 9.52
CA ASN A 13 2.59 -1.97 10.69
C ASN A 13 3.95 -2.59 10.33
N PHE A 14 4.04 -3.28 9.19
CA PHE A 14 5.32 -3.77 8.66
C PHE A 14 6.29 -2.61 8.40
N VAL A 15 5.87 -1.55 7.72
CA VAL A 15 6.69 -0.35 7.45
C VAL A 15 7.13 0.34 8.75
N GLU A 16 6.26 0.42 9.75
CA GLU A 16 6.57 1.02 11.05
C GLU A 16 7.70 0.26 11.78
N ILE A 17 7.71 -1.07 11.70
CA ILE A 17 8.63 -1.94 12.45
C ILE A 17 9.91 -2.27 11.65
N ASN A 18 9.77 -2.61 10.38
CA ASN A 18 10.83 -3.16 9.54
C ASN A 18 10.61 -2.77 8.08
N TYR A 19 10.84 -1.49 7.77
CA TYR A 19 10.66 -0.97 6.43
C TYR A 19 11.65 -1.59 5.44
N ASP A 20 11.09 -2.12 4.35
CA ASP A 20 11.77 -2.71 3.21
C ASP A 20 10.90 -2.43 1.97
N ALA A 21 11.45 -1.76 0.95
CA ALA A 21 10.68 -1.26 -0.19
C ALA A 21 10.13 -2.40 -1.06
N ASP A 22 10.97 -3.40 -1.35
CA ASP A 22 10.63 -4.57 -2.16
C ASP A 22 9.49 -5.38 -1.51
N GLU A 23 9.59 -5.63 -0.20
CA GLU A 23 8.57 -6.37 0.53
C GLU A 23 7.26 -5.59 0.64
N VAL A 24 7.31 -4.26 0.78
CA VAL A 24 6.10 -3.42 0.72
C VAL A 24 5.45 -3.51 -0.66
N ALA A 25 6.22 -3.38 -1.74
CA ALA A 25 5.71 -3.45 -3.10
C ALA A 25 5.06 -4.82 -3.38
N SER A 26 5.73 -5.90 -2.98
CA SER A 26 5.23 -7.28 -3.06
C SER A 26 3.89 -7.46 -2.32
N GLN A 27 3.77 -6.95 -1.09
CA GLN A 27 2.52 -7.00 -0.33
C GLN A 27 1.42 -6.15 -0.98
N CYS A 28 1.74 -4.93 -1.42
CA CYS A 28 0.80 -4.05 -2.13
C CYS A 28 0.30 -4.67 -3.44
N MET A 29 1.15 -5.39 -4.18
CA MET A 29 0.76 -6.11 -5.40
C MET A 29 -0.25 -7.23 -5.09
N ARG A 30 -0.03 -7.99 -4.01
CA ARG A 30 -0.98 -9.03 -3.55
C ARG A 30 -2.33 -8.43 -3.15
N ILE A 31 -2.31 -7.31 -2.42
CA ILE A 31 -3.52 -6.58 -2.05
C ILE A 31 -4.26 -6.11 -3.30
N TYR A 32 -3.57 -5.46 -4.23
CA TYR A 32 -4.18 -4.97 -5.45
C TYR A 32 -4.82 -6.09 -6.27
N ASN A 33 -4.13 -7.22 -6.44
CA ASN A 33 -4.67 -8.37 -7.15
C ASN A 33 -5.96 -8.92 -6.52
N HIS A 34 -6.09 -8.87 -5.19
CA HIS A 34 -7.27 -9.36 -4.48
C HIS A 34 -8.42 -8.34 -4.41
N PHE A 35 -8.10 -7.05 -4.31
CA PHE A 35 -9.06 -5.98 -4.00
C PHE A 35 -9.15 -4.91 -5.11
N SER A 36 -8.67 -5.18 -6.33
CA SER A 36 -8.59 -4.19 -7.42
C SER A 36 -9.90 -3.42 -7.68
N SER A 37 -11.06 -4.08 -7.55
CA SER A 37 -12.38 -3.46 -7.72
C SER A 37 -12.78 -2.49 -6.60
N GLU A 38 -12.12 -2.54 -5.44
CA GLU A 38 -12.41 -1.67 -4.29
C GLU A 38 -11.61 -0.35 -4.34
N PHE A 39 -10.59 -0.24 -5.20
CA PHE A 39 -9.82 0.98 -5.34
C PHE A 39 -10.53 2.01 -6.20
N SER A 40 -10.81 3.18 -5.62
CA SER A 40 -11.17 4.39 -6.38
C SER A 40 -10.04 4.79 -7.34
N GLY A 41 -10.31 5.59 -8.37
CA GLY A 41 -9.26 6.00 -9.33
C GLY A 41 -8.03 6.67 -8.67
N ARG A 42 -8.24 7.48 -7.62
CA ARG A 42 -7.13 8.06 -6.85
C ARG A 42 -6.40 7.01 -6.01
N SER A 43 -7.13 6.16 -5.29
CA SER A 43 -6.54 5.08 -4.49
C SER A 43 -5.78 4.07 -5.36
N HIS A 44 -6.26 3.84 -6.58
CA HIS A 44 -5.62 2.97 -7.57
C HIS A 44 -4.24 3.51 -7.96
N ASN A 45 -4.12 4.80 -8.25
CA ASN A 45 -2.83 5.41 -8.59
C ASN A 45 -1.84 5.34 -7.43
N GLU A 46 -2.31 5.56 -6.20
CA GLU A 46 -1.46 5.53 -5.01
C GLU A 46 -0.96 4.11 -4.69
N ILE A 47 -1.80 3.08 -4.82
CA ILE A 47 -1.30 1.70 -4.64
C ILE A 47 -0.36 1.27 -5.77
N MET A 48 -0.59 1.73 -7.00
CA MET A 48 0.35 1.50 -8.13
C MET A 48 1.71 2.14 -7.86
N ARG A 49 1.73 3.31 -7.23
CA ARG A 49 2.98 3.97 -6.84
C ARG A 49 3.77 3.16 -5.81
N LEU A 50 3.10 2.47 -4.88
CA LEU A 50 3.75 1.55 -3.95
C LEU A 50 4.26 0.28 -4.66
N ILE A 51 3.48 -0.27 -5.60
CA ILE A 51 3.88 -1.45 -6.38
C ILE A 51 5.11 -1.15 -7.26
N ALA A 52 5.21 0.07 -7.78
CA ALA A 52 6.33 0.48 -8.63
C ALA A 52 7.68 0.48 -7.92
N MET A 53 7.75 0.44 -6.59
CA MET A 53 9.03 0.33 -5.86
C MET A 53 9.78 -0.97 -6.22
N ASP A 54 9.07 -2.04 -6.60
CA ASP A 54 9.68 -3.30 -7.10
C ASP A 54 10.34 -3.15 -8.49
N MET A 55 10.21 -1.99 -9.15
CA MET A 55 10.81 -1.72 -10.46
C MET A 55 12.22 -1.12 -10.39
N GLY A 56 12.70 -0.79 -9.18
CA GLY A 56 14.05 -0.32 -8.91
C GLY A 56 14.11 0.96 -8.09
N GLU A 57 15.30 1.27 -7.57
CA GLU A 57 15.55 2.35 -6.59
C GLU A 57 15.07 3.75 -7.03
N GLU A 58 14.89 3.99 -8.34
CA GLU A 58 14.38 5.26 -8.86
C GLU A 58 12.91 5.52 -8.50
N PHE A 59 12.17 4.46 -8.14
CA PHE A 59 10.77 4.52 -7.72
C PHE A 59 10.60 4.38 -6.20
N ASP A 60 11.67 4.12 -5.46
CA ASP A 60 11.62 3.91 -4.01
C ASP A 60 11.11 5.14 -3.29
N LEU A 61 10.03 4.95 -2.54
CA LEU A 61 9.54 5.93 -1.59
C LEU A 61 10.19 5.66 -0.26
N GLY A 62 10.85 6.64 0.35
CA GLY A 62 11.35 6.48 1.72
C GLY A 62 10.23 6.16 2.72
N LYS A 63 10.58 5.54 3.86
CA LYS A 63 9.63 5.09 4.91
C LYS A 63 8.47 6.06 5.19
N ASP A 64 8.77 7.34 5.42
CA ASP A 64 7.75 8.35 5.76
C ASP A 64 6.78 8.62 4.60
N GLU A 65 7.26 8.57 3.36
CA GLU A 65 6.43 8.72 2.17
C GLU A 65 5.54 7.50 1.97
N THR A 66 6.10 6.29 2.15
CA THR A 66 5.34 5.03 2.14
C THR A 66 4.21 5.07 3.17
N LEU A 67 4.51 5.51 4.40
CA LEU A 67 3.49 5.64 5.46
C LEU A 67 2.38 6.61 5.09
N LYS A 68 2.71 7.77 4.51
CA LYS A 68 1.70 8.75 4.06
C LYS A 68 0.77 8.17 3.00
N VAL A 69 1.31 7.41 2.05
CA VAL A 69 0.50 6.75 1.01
C VAL A 69 -0.40 5.69 1.64
N LEU A 70 0.12 4.85 2.53
CA LEU A 70 -0.66 3.84 3.24
C LEU A 70 -1.76 4.44 4.11
N GLU A 71 -1.49 5.54 4.83
CA GLU A 71 -2.49 6.27 5.60
C GLU A 71 -3.61 6.81 4.71
N PHE A 72 -3.25 7.42 3.58
CA PHE A 72 -4.24 7.84 2.59
C PHE A 72 -5.11 6.68 2.13
N LEU A 73 -4.51 5.54 1.76
CA LEU A 73 -5.25 4.36 1.29
C LEU A 73 -6.18 3.79 2.38
N ILE A 74 -5.75 3.77 3.64
CA ILE A 74 -6.57 3.32 4.77
C ILE A 74 -7.75 4.26 4.99
N ASP A 75 -7.52 5.58 4.97
CA ASP A 75 -8.57 6.57 5.21
C ASP A 75 -9.64 6.55 4.12
N GLN A 76 -9.28 6.25 2.87
CA GLN A 76 -10.27 6.09 1.78
C GLN A 76 -11.14 4.82 1.92
N ASN A 77 -10.69 3.83 2.70
CA ASN A 77 -11.38 2.54 2.85
C ASN A 77 -11.95 2.33 4.26
N ARG A 78 -11.98 3.39 5.07
CA ARG A 78 -12.55 3.35 6.42
C ARG A 78 -14.07 3.26 6.29
N VAL A 79 -14.62 2.07 6.49
CA VAL A 79 -16.06 1.86 6.54
C VAL A 79 -16.57 2.49 7.86
N LEU A 80 -17.51 3.43 7.75
CA LEU A 80 -18.23 4.01 8.90
C LEU A 80 -19.17 2.97 9.53
#